data_AF-A0A0C9TS47-F1
#
_entry.id   AF-A0A0C9TS47-F1
#
_cell.length_a   1.000
_cell.length_b   1.000
_cell.length_c   1.000
_cell.angle_alpha   90.00
_cell.angle_beta   90.00
_cell.angle_gamma   90.00
#
_symmetry.space_group_name_H-M   'P 1'
#
loop_
_entity.id
_entity.type
_entity.pdbx_description
1 polymer ?
#
loop_
_entity_poly.entity_id
_entity_poly.type
_entity_poly.pdbx_seq_one_letter_code
_entity_poly.pdbx_strand_id
1 'polypeptide(L)'
;HAALWVLGILCESLVEPFNPAMSLREQVCSLSKYAHMSFMLYRQHTTLFMPNQLYGDTQAMIKNVMFVIAKQQDLDDTQSVYIIQDGDDRLKGAFGNARTDDHDPNMGIPRLCQKLSSAADQGAIFENHPTWDHGHRRLTGDRKLGADHMNPKSWKGNVITGDVSLWTEWGHG
;
A
#
# COMPACT_ATOMS: atom_id res chain seq x y z
N HIS A 1 13.59 5.96 27.70
CA HIS A 1 14.49 5.79 26.54
C HIS A 1 14.24 4.47 25.78
N ALA A 2 14.38 3.29 26.41
CA ALA A 2 14.20 2.00 25.71
C ALA A 2 12.79 1.80 25.10
N ALA A 3 11.71 2.15 25.82
CA ALA A 3 10.34 1.98 25.32
C ALA A 3 10.05 2.80 24.05
N LEU A 4 10.50 4.07 24.01
CA LEU A 4 10.34 4.93 22.83
C LEU A 4 11.16 4.43 21.64
N TRP A 5 12.33 3.83 21.91
CA TRP A 5 13.15 3.21 20.87
C TRP A 5 12.49 1.97 20.28
N VAL A 6 11.92 1.09 21.11
CA VAL A 6 11.14 -0.08 20.65
C VAL A 6 9.93 0.37 19.83
N LEU A 7 9.21 1.39 20.29
CA LEU A 7 8.08 1.95 19.54
C LEU A 7 8.54 2.54 18.20
N GLY A 8 9.68 3.25 18.18
CA GLY A 8 10.28 3.79 16.96
C GLY A 8 10.57 2.69 15.94
N ILE A 9 11.23 1.62 16.38
CA ILE A 9 11.51 0.46 15.52
C ILE A 9 10.24 -0.18 14.99
N LEU A 10 9.23 -0.33 15.85
CA LEU A 10 7.95 -0.90 15.44
C LEU A 10 7.34 -0.03 14.32
N CYS A 11 7.19 1.27 14.55
CA CYS A 11 6.62 2.19 13.55
C CYS A 11 7.43 2.21 12.25
N GLU A 12 8.76 2.25 12.34
CA GLU A 12 9.66 2.19 11.18
C GLU A 12 9.46 0.90 10.38
N SER A 13 9.34 -0.24 11.06
CA SER A 13 9.15 -1.54 10.42
C SER A 13 7.84 -1.63 9.63
N LEU A 14 6.82 -0.85 10.02
CA LEU A 14 5.55 -0.73 9.29
C LEU A 14 5.62 0.23 8.10
N VAL A 15 6.34 1.36 8.24
CA VAL A 15 6.28 2.49 7.30
C VAL A 15 7.37 2.41 6.21
N GLU A 16 8.60 2.03 6.57
CA GLU A 16 9.71 1.95 5.60
C GLU A 16 9.45 1.01 4.41
N PRO A 17 8.73 -0.13 4.52
CA PRO A 17 8.43 -0.97 3.36
C PRO A 17 7.83 -0.22 2.17
N PHE A 18 7.16 0.90 2.41
CA PHE A 18 6.58 1.71 1.34
C PHE A 18 7.58 2.66 0.67
N ASN A 19 8.87 2.60 1.00
CA ASN A 19 9.93 3.40 0.40
C ASN A 19 10.36 2.82 -0.97
N PRO A 20 10.49 3.61 -2.05
CA PRO A 20 10.78 3.09 -3.40
C PRO A 20 12.18 2.50 -3.52
N ALA A 21 13.06 2.78 -2.55
CA ALA A 21 14.40 2.24 -2.51
C ALA A 21 14.44 0.78 -2.02
N MET A 22 13.44 0.31 -1.25
CA MET A 22 13.43 -1.05 -0.71
C MET A 22 13.03 -2.08 -1.76
N SER A 23 13.75 -3.21 -1.75
CA SER A 23 13.38 -4.42 -2.47
C SER A 23 12.20 -5.13 -1.80
N LEU A 24 11.46 -5.94 -2.56
CA LEU A 24 10.32 -6.70 -2.02
C LEU A 24 10.73 -7.66 -0.90
N ARG A 25 11.95 -8.20 -0.98
CA ARG A 25 12.56 -8.98 0.11
C ARG A 25 12.68 -8.17 1.40
N GLU A 26 13.27 -6.98 1.33
CA GLU A 26 13.44 -6.12 2.50
C GLU A 26 12.09 -5.65 3.05
N GLN A 27 11.12 -5.39 2.16
CA GLN A 27 9.75 -5.05 2.54
C GLN A 27 9.09 -6.16 3.35
N VAL A 28 9.14 -7.41 2.85
CA VAL A 28 8.56 -8.57 3.53
C VAL A 28 9.21 -8.80 4.89
N CYS A 29 10.55 -8.72 4.96
CA CYS A 29 11.29 -8.85 6.21
C CYS A 29 10.89 -7.76 7.22
N SER A 30 10.82 -6.50 6.78
CA SER A 30 10.43 -5.38 7.65
C SER A 30 8.97 -5.50 8.13
N LEU A 31 8.04 -5.90 7.26
CA LEU A 31 6.64 -6.13 7.65
C LEU A 31 6.51 -7.35 8.59
N SER A 32 7.29 -8.41 8.39
CA SER A 32 7.35 -9.56 9.31
C SER A 32 7.79 -9.13 10.71
N LYS A 33 8.85 -8.31 10.79
CA LYS A 33 9.34 -7.73 12.03
C LYS A 33 8.27 -6.93 12.76
N TYR A 34 7.51 -6.10 12.04
CA TYR A 34 6.35 -5.44 12.64
C TYR A 34 5.32 -6.46 13.16
N ALA A 35 4.99 -7.48 12.38
CA ALA A 35 3.98 -8.47 12.74
C ALA A 35 4.35 -9.22 14.03
N HIS A 36 5.60 -9.66 14.17
CA HIS A 36 6.07 -10.38 15.36
C HIS A 36 6.18 -9.47 16.57
N MET A 37 6.75 -8.27 16.41
CA MET A 37 6.87 -7.30 17.51
C MET A 37 5.50 -6.85 18.02
N SER A 38 4.59 -6.48 17.11
CA SER A 38 3.23 -6.07 17.48
C SER A 38 2.46 -7.21 18.14
N PHE A 39 2.62 -8.46 17.67
CA PHE A 39 2.02 -9.62 18.33
C PHE A 39 2.51 -9.80 19.77
N MET A 40 3.83 -9.72 20.02
CA MET A 40 4.37 -9.82 21.38
C MET A 40 3.86 -8.72 22.30
N LEU A 41 3.91 -7.46 21.84
CA LEU A 41 3.49 -6.30 22.62
C LEU A 41 1.98 -6.31 22.88
N TYR A 42 1.18 -6.64 21.88
CA TYR A 42 -0.27 -6.75 22.00
C TYR A 42 -0.67 -7.95 22.88
N ARG A 43 0.04 -9.09 22.81
CA ARG A 43 -0.21 -10.21 23.72
C ARG A 43 0.06 -9.84 25.18
N GLN A 44 1.08 -9.02 25.44
CA GLN A 44 1.46 -8.61 26.79
C GLN A 44 0.57 -7.51 27.37
N HIS A 45 0.18 -6.53 26.56
CA HIS A 45 -0.47 -5.29 27.01
C HIS A 45 -1.87 -5.07 26.43
N THR A 46 -2.27 -5.87 25.46
CA THR A 46 -3.59 -5.83 24.79
C THR A 46 -3.97 -4.41 24.38
N THR A 47 -5.16 -3.96 24.78
CA THR A 47 -5.72 -2.66 24.43
C THR A 47 -5.02 -1.48 25.10
N LEU A 48 -4.17 -1.72 26.12
CA LEU A 48 -3.34 -0.65 26.69
C LEU A 48 -2.20 -0.23 25.74
N PHE A 49 -1.81 -1.12 24.83
CA PHE A 49 -0.78 -0.84 23.84
C PHE A 49 -1.37 -0.29 22.54
N MET A 50 -2.36 -0.98 21.95
CA MET A 50 -3.09 -0.48 20.78
C MET A 50 -4.53 -1.03 20.73
N PRO A 51 -5.48 -0.31 20.11
CA PRO A 51 -6.84 -0.80 19.94
C PRO A 51 -6.89 -2.11 19.16
N ASN A 52 -7.86 -2.98 19.48
CA ASN A 52 -8.09 -4.25 18.75
C ASN A 52 -8.22 -4.03 17.25
N GLN A 53 -8.88 -2.94 16.85
CA GLN A 53 -9.07 -2.57 15.46
C GLN A 53 -7.73 -2.33 14.77
N LEU A 54 -6.86 -1.49 15.34
CA LEU A 54 -5.56 -1.19 14.76
C LEU A 54 -4.68 -2.45 14.66
N TYR A 55 -4.67 -3.29 15.70
CA TYR A 55 -3.93 -4.56 15.66
C TYR A 55 -4.47 -5.50 14.57
N GLY A 56 -5.79 -5.66 14.49
CA GLY A 56 -6.43 -6.51 13.49
C GLY A 56 -6.16 -6.03 12.07
N ASP A 57 -6.30 -4.73 11.83
CA ASP A 57 -6.14 -4.12 10.50
C ASP A 57 -4.68 -4.22 10.02
N THR A 58 -3.69 -3.95 10.87
CA THR A 58 -2.28 -4.03 10.45
C THR A 58 -1.83 -5.46 10.21
N GLN A 59 -2.28 -6.42 11.03
CA GLN A 59 -2.01 -7.85 10.80
C GLN A 59 -2.69 -8.36 9.53
N ALA A 60 -3.93 -7.93 9.26
CA ALA A 60 -4.64 -8.28 8.04
C ALA A 60 -3.99 -7.68 6.80
N MET A 61 -3.53 -6.42 6.86
CA MET A 61 -2.78 -5.76 5.79
C MET A 61 -1.50 -6.54 5.47
N ILE A 62 -0.69 -6.88 6.47
CA ILE A 62 0.56 -7.64 6.26
C ILE A 62 0.27 -9.01 5.67
N LYS A 63 -0.75 -9.72 6.20
CA LYS A 63 -1.20 -10.99 5.65
C LYS A 63 -1.58 -10.85 4.18
N ASN A 64 -2.36 -9.83 3.82
CA ASN A 64 -2.79 -9.59 2.45
C ASN A 64 -1.60 -9.38 1.50
N VAL A 65 -0.61 -8.58 1.91
CA VAL A 65 0.65 -8.42 1.16
C VAL A 65 1.31 -9.77 0.88
N MET A 66 1.43 -10.66 1.88
CA MET A 66 2.00 -12.00 1.67
C MET A 66 1.17 -12.84 0.68
N PHE A 67 -0.15 -12.77 0.76
CA PHE A 67 -1.03 -13.48 -0.18
C PHE A 67 -0.91 -12.95 -1.61
N VAL A 68 -0.81 -11.64 -1.80
CA VAL A 68 -0.65 -11.03 -3.12
C VAL A 68 0.67 -11.48 -3.75
N ILE A 69 1.77 -11.48 -2.97
CA ILE A 69 3.07 -11.96 -3.44
C ILE A 69 2.99 -13.44 -3.81
N ALA A 70 2.48 -14.30 -2.91
CA ALA A 70 2.37 -15.74 -3.15
C ALA A 70 1.51 -16.05 -4.40
N LYS A 71 0.39 -15.33 -4.54
CA LYS A 71 -0.49 -15.47 -5.72
C LYS A 71 0.25 -15.06 -6.99
N GLN A 72 1.03 -13.98 -6.97
CA GLN A 72 1.78 -13.58 -8.15
C GLN A 72 2.90 -14.58 -8.47
N GLN A 73 3.58 -15.14 -7.47
CA GLN A 73 4.57 -16.21 -7.68
C GLN A 73 3.97 -17.44 -8.36
N ASP A 74 2.74 -17.82 -8.00
CA ASP A 74 2.03 -18.95 -8.62
C ASP A 74 1.57 -18.64 -10.05
N LEU A 75 1.24 -17.38 -10.35
CA LEU A 75 0.80 -16.93 -11.67
C LEU A 75 1.96 -16.71 -12.65
N ASP A 76 2.95 -15.91 -12.25
CA ASP A 76 4.17 -15.58 -12.99
C ASP A 76 5.17 -14.92 -12.03
N ASP A 77 6.19 -15.66 -11.65
CA ASP A 77 7.22 -15.25 -10.70
C ASP A 77 8.20 -14.20 -11.28
N THR A 78 8.18 -13.97 -12.59
CA THR A 78 9.02 -12.95 -13.23
C THR A 78 8.45 -11.54 -13.13
N GLN A 79 7.18 -11.41 -12.70
CA GLN A 79 6.51 -10.12 -12.59
C GLN A 79 6.79 -9.41 -11.27
N SER A 80 6.73 -8.08 -11.34
CA SER A 80 6.87 -7.17 -10.20
C SER A 80 5.57 -7.02 -9.41
N VAL A 81 5.68 -6.96 -8.08
CA VAL A 81 4.58 -6.59 -7.18
C VAL A 81 4.92 -5.31 -6.42
N TYR A 82 4.02 -4.34 -6.47
CA TYR A 82 4.17 -3.07 -5.77
C TYR A 82 3.19 -3.01 -4.60
N ILE A 83 3.66 -3.22 -3.37
CA ILE A 83 2.81 -3.24 -2.17
C ILE A 83 2.06 -1.92 -1.93
N ILE A 84 2.54 -0.80 -2.48
CA ILE A 84 1.82 0.49 -2.48
C ILE A 84 0.49 0.44 -3.24
N GLN A 85 0.32 -0.50 -4.16
CA GLN A 85 -0.92 -0.67 -4.92
C GLN A 85 -1.98 -1.48 -4.16
N ASP A 86 -1.64 -2.03 -2.99
CA ASP A 86 -2.56 -2.74 -2.12
C ASP A 86 -3.49 -1.79 -1.32
N GLY A 87 -3.23 -0.48 -1.42
CA GLY A 87 -4.06 0.58 -0.86
C GLY A 87 -5.30 0.91 -1.69
N ASP A 88 -6.13 1.82 -1.16
CA ASP A 88 -7.39 2.25 -1.77
C ASP A 88 -7.26 3.51 -2.63
N ASP A 89 -6.05 4.00 -2.89
CA ASP A 89 -5.83 5.26 -3.62
C ASP A 89 -6.47 5.30 -5.01
N ARG A 90 -6.40 4.19 -5.77
CA ARG A 90 -7.08 4.09 -7.08
C ARG A 90 -8.59 4.17 -6.94
N LEU A 91 -9.14 3.56 -5.89
CA LEU A 91 -10.57 3.59 -5.59
C LEU A 91 -11.00 5.00 -5.14
N LYS A 92 -10.20 5.66 -4.29
CA LYS A 92 -10.40 7.06 -3.90
C LYS A 92 -10.36 7.99 -5.10
N GLY A 93 -9.45 7.77 -6.04
CA GLY A 93 -9.40 8.50 -7.31
C GLY A 93 -10.69 8.35 -8.12
N ALA A 94 -11.20 7.13 -8.26
CA ALA A 94 -12.48 6.88 -8.94
C ALA A 94 -13.67 7.55 -8.23
N PHE A 95 -13.72 7.52 -6.90
CA PHE A 95 -14.73 8.25 -6.11
C PHE A 95 -14.58 9.77 -6.24
N GLY A 96 -13.34 10.28 -6.31
CA GLY A 96 -13.05 11.69 -6.57
C GLY A 96 -13.64 12.13 -7.89
N ASN A 97 -13.28 11.43 -8.97
CA ASN A 97 -13.79 11.68 -10.32
C ASN A 97 -15.32 11.65 -10.36
N ALA A 98 -15.95 10.62 -9.79
CA ALA A 98 -17.41 10.52 -9.74
C ALA A 98 -18.06 11.70 -9.02
N ARG A 99 -17.44 12.23 -7.96
CA ARG A 99 -17.96 13.40 -7.22
C ARG A 99 -17.73 14.73 -7.94
N THR A 100 -16.70 14.84 -8.78
CA THR A 100 -16.34 16.09 -9.46
C THR A 100 -16.83 16.17 -10.91
N ASP A 101 -17.35 15.09 -11.48
CA ASP A 101 -17.82 15.01 -12.88
C ASP A 101 -18.99 15.97 -13.19
N ASP A 102 -19.74 16.41 -12.16
CA ASP A 102 -20.80 17.42 -12.31
C ASP A 102 -21.05 18.14 -10.97
N HIS A 103 -21.92 19.15 -10.96
CA HIS A 103 -22.28 19.98 -9.81
C HIS A 103 -23.10 19.27 -8.72
N ASP A 104 -23.39 17.98 -8.90
CA ASP A 104 -24.03 17.12 -7.89
C ASP A 104 -23.02 16.10 -7.33
N PRO A 105 -22.30 16.46 -6.25
CA PRO A 105 -21.35 15.57 -5.59
C PRO A 105 -22.02 14.54 -4.66
N ASN A 106 -23.29 14.76 -4.29
CA ASN A 106 -24.05 13.95 -3.33
C ASN A 106 -25.23 13.25 -4.03
N MET A 107 -24.90 12.47 -5.05
CA MET A 107 -25.87 11.79 -5.88
C MET A 107 -26.52 10.58 -5.19
N GLY A 108 -27.72 10.20 -5.64
CA GLY A 108 -28.33 8.91 -5.31
C GLY A 108 -27.62 7.72 -5.95
N ILE A 109 -27.85 6.51 -5.43
CA ILE A 109 -27.19 5.26 -5.86
C ILE A 109 -27.22 5.03 -7.38
N PRO A 110 -28.36 5.19 -8.10
CA PRO A 110 -28.38 4.94 -9.55
C PRO A 110 -27.43 5.86 -10.34
N ARG A 111 -27.36 7.14 -9.93
CA ARG A 111 -26.47 8.13 -10.54
C ARG A 111 -25.02 7.86 -10.13
N LEU A 112 -24.77 7.39 -8.92
CA LEU A 112 -23.44 6.95 -8.50
C LEU A 112 -22.92 5.81 -9.38
N CYS A 113 -23.75 4.80 -9.67
CA CYS A 113 -23.37 3.70 -10.56
C CYS A 113 -23.00 4.19 -11.96
N GLN A 114 -23.79 5.10 -12.53
CA GLN A 114 -23.51 5.69 -13.84
C GLN A 114 -22.20 6.47 -13.84
N LYS A 115 -21.98 7.33 -12.85
CA LYS A 115 -20.76 8.14 -12.77
C LYS A 115 -19.51 7.31 -12.48
N LEU A 116 -19.61 6.25 -11.66
CA LEU A 116 -18.51 5.31 -11.45
C LEU A 116 -18.16 4.55 -12.73
N SER A 117 -19.16 4.19 -13.55
CA SER A 117 -18.93 3.56 -14.85
C SER A 117 -18.20 4.53 -15.80
N SER A 118 -18.67 5.78 -15.88
CA SER A 118 -18.01 6.84 -16.65
C SER A 118 -16.57 7.09 -16.19
N ALA A 119 -16.34 7.15 -14.87
CA ALA A 119 -15.02 7.34 -14.28
C ALA A 119 -14.07 6.15 -14.59
N ALA A 120 -14.59 4.92 -14.64
CA ALA A 120 -13.83 3.75 -15.04
C ALA A 120 -13.45 3.80 -16.53
N ASP A 121 -14.39 4.18 -17.40
CA ASP A 121 -14.15 4.34 -18.84
C ASP A 121 -13.11 5.44 -19.11
N GLN A 122 -13.23 6.58 -18.41
CA GLN A 122 -12.24 7.67 -18.45
C GLN A 122 -10.85 7.15 -18.02
N GLY A 123 -10.79 6.39 -16.92
CA GLY A 123 -9.55 5.77 -16.44
C GLY A 123 -8.90 4.86 -17.48
N ALA A 124 -9.69 4.01 -18.14
CA ALA A 124 -9.21 3.13 -19.20
C ALA A 124 -8.70 3.91 -20.43
N ILE A 125 -9.37 5.01 -20.80
CA ILE A 125 -8.92 5.90 -21.89
C ILE A 125 -7.57 6.53 -21.53
N PHE A 126 -7.43 7.07 -20.32
CA PHE A 126 -6.16 7.69 -19.90
C PHE A 126 -5.02 6.69 -19.72
N GLU A 127 -5.32 5.44 -19.35
CA GLU A 127 -4.32 4.36 -19.32
C GLU A 127 -3.83 3.99 -20.73
N ASN A 128 -4.73 3.97 -21.72
CA ASN A 128 -4.38 3.77 -23.13
C ASN A 128 -3.71 4.98 -23.79
N HIS A 129 -3.95 6.19 -23.26
CA HIS A 129 -3.38 7.44 -23.74
C HIS A 129 -2.71 8.23 -22.60
N PRO A 130 -1.54 7.78 -22.09
CA PRO A 130 -0.89 8.37 -20.91
C PRO A 130 -0.48 9.84 -21.05
N THR A 131 -0.52 10.41 -22.26
CA THR A 131 -0.22 11.81 -22.53
C THR A 131 -1.43 12.73 -22.39
N TRP A 132 -2.66 12.19 -22.34
CA TRP A 132 -3.89 12.97 -22.29
C TRP A 132 -4.26 13.39 -20.87
N ASP A 133 -3.88 12.60 -19.88
CA ASP A 133 -3.97 12.97 -18.48
C ASP A 133 -2.58 13.30 -17.94
N HIS A 134 -2.30 14.58 -17.79
CA HIS A 134 -1.06 15.05 -17.19
C HIS A 134 -1.02 14.86 -15.66
N GLY A 135 -2.13 14.39 -15.07
CA GLY A 135 -2.33 14.27 -13.64
C GLY A 135 -2.14 15.60 -12.92
N HIS A 136 -2.16 15.54 -11.59
CA HIS A 136 -1.72 16.66 -10.79
C HIS A 136 -0.19 16.74 -10.81
N ARG A 137 0.36 17.79 -11.43
CA ARG A 137 1.80 18.04 -11.51
C ARG A 137 2.40 18.15 -10.10
N ARG A 138 3.21 17.16 -9.72
CA ARG A 138 3.93 17.15 -8.44
C ARG A 138 5.02 18.23 -8.43
N LEU A 139 5.01 19.07 -7.41
CA LEU A 139 6.13 19.94 -7.06
C LEU A 139 7.15 19.12 -6.25
N THR A 140 8.11 18.49 -6.93
CA THR A 140 9.36 17.88 -6.40
C THR A 140 9.24 16.87 -5.24
N GLY A 141 9.54 15.60 -5.53
CA GLY A 141 9.64 14.49 -4.56
C GLY A 141 11.02 14.32 -3.91
N ASP A 142 11.68 15.43 -3.53
CA ASP A 142 12.94 15.38 -2.78
C ASP A 142 12.65 15.45 -1.28
N ARG A 143 12.75 14.29 -0.60
CA ARG A 143 12.94 14.14 0.86
C ARG A 143 12.26 15.18 1.77
N LYS A 144 11.00 15.50 1.51
CA LYS A 144 10.15 16.25 2.43
C LYS A 144 9.02 15.33 2.86
N LEU A 145 8.77 15.25 4.17
CA LEU A 145 7.59 14.60 4.75
C LEU A 145 6.37 14.91 3.87
N GLY A 146 5.79 13.89 3.22
CA GLY A 146 4.71 14.09 2.24
C GLY A 146 4.90 13.35 0.91
N ALA A 147 5.50 12.15 0.90
CA ALA A 147 5.50 11.29 -0.28
C ALA A 147 4.11 10.63 -0.48
N ASP A 148 3.06 11.43 -0.63
CA ASP A 148 1.65 11.02 -0.47
C ASP A 148 1.06 10.24 -1.66
N HIS A 149 1.76 10.13 -2.79
CA HIS A 149 1.29 9.46 -4.03
C HIS A 149 2.45 8.78 -4.78
N MET A 150 3.05 7.74 -4.19
CA MET A 150 4.14 7.02 -4.85
C MET A 150 3.59 6.09 -5.93
N ASN A 151 4.34 5.94 -7.03
CA ASN A 151 3.90 5.14 -8.17
C ASN A 151 4.92 4.04 -8.51
N PRO A 152 4.49 2.96 -9.19
CA PRO A 152 5.40 1.90 -9.63
C PRO A 152 6.60 2.42 -10.43
N LYS A 153 6.42 3.47 -11.23
CA LYS A 153 7.49 4.09 -12.04
C LYS A 153 8.62 4.70 -11.20
N SER A 154 8.34 5.07 -9.95
CA SER A 154 9.31 5.65 -9.02
C SER A 154 10.11 4.60 -8.24
N TRP A 155 9.75 3.30 -8.36
CA TRP A 155 10.41 2.22 -7.65
C TRP A 155 11.80 1.93 -8.22
N LYS A 156 12.77 1.79 -7.32
CA LYS A 156 14.18 1.49 -7.64
C LYS A 156 14.62 0.14 -7.08
N GLY A 157 14.03 -0.29 -5.96
CA GLY A 157 14.29 -1.61 -5.39
C GLY A 157 13.79 -2.73 -6.30
N ASN A 158 14.43 -3.90 -6.22
CA ASN A 158 13.96 -5.07 -6.94
C ASN A 158 12.67 -5.59 -6.30
N VAL A 159 11.59 -5.62 -7.08
CA VAL A 159 10.26 -6.05 -6.64
C VAL A 159 9.72 -7.24 -7.42
N ILE A 160 10.60 -7.95 -8.13
CA ILE A 160 10.27 -9.22 -8.80
C ILE A 160 9.95 -10.26 -7.74
N THR A 161 8.84 -10.98 -7.94
CA THR A 161 8.33 -11.90 -6.92
C THR A 161 9.13 -13.19 -6.79
N GLY A 162 9.71 -13.70 -7.89
CA GLY A 162 10.54 -14.91 -7.89
C GLY A 162 11.84 -14.78 -7.08
N ASP A 163 12.31 -13.56 -6.85
CA ASP A 163 13.52 -13.29 -6.05
C ASP A 163 13.27 -13.30 -4.53
N VAL A 164 12.01 -13.51 -4.10
CA VAL A 164 11.60 -13.43 -2.69
C VAL A 164 11.14 -14.77 -2.16
N SER A 165 11.78 -15.27 -1.10
CA SER A 165 11.27 -16.41 -0.34
C SER A 165 10.45 -15.91 0.85
N LEU A 166 9.12 -16.02 0.76
CA LEU A 166 8.21 -15.60 1.84
C LEU A 166 8.53 -16.29 3.17
N TRP A 167 8.89 -17.57 3.15
CA TRP A 167 9.23 -18.31 4.36
C TRP A 167 10.51 -17.81 5.03
N THR A 168 11.54 -17.54 4.21
CA THR A 168 12.84 -17.06 4.70
C THR A 168 12.71 -15.65 5.28
N GLU A 169 12.08 -14.74 4.54
CA GLU A 169 11.97 -13.36 4.98
C GLU A 169 11.00 -13.19 6.15
N TRP A 170 9.96 -14.03 6.25
CA TRP A 170 9.11 -14.11 7.44
C TRP A 170 9.85 -14.62 8.68
N GLY A 171 10.84 -15.49 8.51
CA GLY A 171 11.65 -15.98 9.62
C GLY A 171 12.73 -14.99 10.09
N HIS A 172 13.21 -14.13 9.19
CA HIS A 172 14.28 -13.17 9.48
C HIS A 172 13.82 -11.88 10.15
N GLY A 173 12.60 -11.44 9.85
CA GLY A 173 12.00 -10.25 10.45
C GLY A 173 11.20 -10.60 11.68
#